data_AF-A0A924A8B3-F1
#
_entry.id   AF-A0A924A8B3-F1
#
_cell.length_a   1.000
_cell.length_b   1.000
_cell.length_c   1.000
_cell.angle_alpha   90.00
_cell.angle_beta   90.00
_cell.angle_gamma   90.00
#
_symmetry.space_group_name_H-M   'P 1'
#
loop_
_entity.id
_entity.type
_entity.pdbx_description
1 polymer ?
#
loop_
_entity_poly.entity_id
_entity_poly.type
_entity_poly.pdbx_seq_one_letter_code
_entity_poly.pdbx_strand_id
1 'polypeptide(L)' 'DSAAVNKMNAMNITMVAAGQQVYVAKCGKCHGLKDPANYTQVRWVGLVNWMAPKAKATDEEKSQVLAYVQHNAKDAEKN' A
#
# COMPACT_ATOMS: atom_id res chain seq x y z
N ASP A 1 -12.23 -10.82 -21.36
CA ASP A 1 -12.36 -9.56 -22.09
C ASP A 1 -11.21 -8.62 -21.69
N SER A 2 -10.39 -8.19 -22.63
CA SER A 2 -9.13 -7.46 -22.36
C SER A 2 -9.35 -6.02 -21.87
N ALA A 3 -10.54 -5.44 -22.08
CA ALA A 3 -10.85 -4.08 -21.64
C ALA A 3 -10.99 -3.99 -20.11
N ALA A 4 -11.55 -5.04 -19.48
CA ALA A 4 -11.69 -5.12 -18.03
C ALA A 4 -10.32 -5.23 -17.34
N VAL A 5 -9.38 -5.99 -17.92
CA VAL A 5 -8.02 -6.16 -17.38
C VAL A 5 -7.24 -4.85 -17.45
N ASN A 6 -7.31 -4.11 -18.55
CA ASN A 6 -6.66 -2.80 -18.67
C ASN A 6 -7.20 -1.78 -17.67
N LYS A 7 -8.53 -1.76 -17.47
CA LYS A 7 -9.15 -0.88 -16.48
C LYS A 7 -8.73 -1.24 -15.05
N MET A 8 -8.67 -2.53 -14.72
CA MET A 8 -8.23 -3.00 -13.41
C MET A 8 -6.75 -2.67 -13.16
N ASN A 9 -5.89 -2.78 -14.17
CA ASN A 9 -4.50 -2.38 -14.06
C ASN A 9 -4.34 -0.87 -13.85
N ALA A 10 -5.09 -0.05 -14.59
CA ALA A 10 -5.11 1.40 -14.37
C ALA A 10 -5.58 1.75 -12.95
N MET A 11 -6.65 1.10 -12.46
CA MET A 11 -7.10 1.28 -11.08
C MET A 11 -6.01 0.86 -10.06
N ASN A 12 -5.35 -0.28 -10.28
CA ASN A 12 -4.24 -0.72 -9.42
C ASN A 12 -3.10 0.30 -9.37
N ILE A 13 -2.69 0.87 -10.52
CA ILE A 13 -1.67 1.92 -10.57
C ILE A 13 -2.13 3.17 -9.78
N THR A 14 -3.39 3.59 -9.94
CA THR A 14 -3.91 4.73 -9.17
C THR A 14 -3.93 4.48 -7.67
N MET A 15 -4.28 3.26 -7.23
CA MET A 15 -4.27 2.87 -5.82
C MET A 15 -2.86 2.83 -5.23
N VAL A 16 -1.87 2.33 -5.98
CA VAL A 16 -0.47 2.31 -5.57
C VAL A 16 0.07 3.74 -5.42
N ALA A 17 -0.21 4.61 -6.40
CA ALA A 17 0.23 6.01 -6.35
C ALA A 17 -0.41 6.77 -5.17
N ALA A 18 -1.72 6.62 -4.97
CA ALA A 18 -2.42 7.19 -3.82
C ALA A 18 -1.87 6.66 -2.49
N GLY A 19 -1.62 5.35 -2.44
CA GLY A 19 -1.05 4.67 -1.27
C GLY A 19 0.31 5.21 -0.87
N GLN A 20 1.18 5.49 -1.83
CA GLN A 20 2.48 6.11 -1.57
C GLN A 20 2.32 7.48 -0.91
N GLN A 21 1.39 8.31 -1.39
CA GLN A 21 1.13 9.64 -0.84
C GLN A 21 0.64 9.55 0.60
N VAL A 22 -0.32 8.66 0.88
CA VAL A 22 -0.80 8.42 2.26
C VAL A 22 0.32 7.89 3.14
N TYR A 23 1.12 6.94 2.63
CA TYR A 23 2.23 6.33 3.37
C TYR A 23 3.23 7.38 3.84
N VAL A 24 3.69 8.24 2.93
CA VAL A 24 4.63 9.33 3.26
C VAL A 24 3.98 10.37 4.16
N ALA A 25 2.75 10.80 3.87
CA ALA A 25 2.10 11.88 4.59
C ALA A 25 1.65 11.50 6.00
N LYS A 26 1.21 10.25 6.24
CA LYS A 26 0.60 9.82 7.52
C LYS A 26 1.45 8.84 8.31
N CYS A 27 2.02 7.82 7.67
CA CYS A 27 2.72 6.75 8.41
C CYS A 27 4.07 7.19 8.98
N GLY A 28 4.68 8.26 8.42
CA GLY A 28 5.95 8.82 8.88
C GLY A 28 5.85 9.78 10.06
N LYS A 29 4.63 10.12 10.53
CA LYS A 29 4.42 11.16 11.56
C LYS A 29 4.88 10.76 12.95
N CYS A 30 4.84 9.46 13.27
CA CYS A 30 5.12 8.94 14.62
C CYS A 30 6.45 8.19 14.72
N HIS A 31 6.96 7.66 13.60
CA HIS A 31 8.25 6.98 13.49
C HIS A 31 8.71 6.98 12.02
N GLY A 32 9.97 6.60 11.78
CA GLY A 32 10.50 6.48 10.42
C GLY A 32 9.69 5.50 9.55
N LEU A 33 9.59 5.82 8.26
CA LEU A 33 8.95 4.95 7.27
C LEU A 33 9.75 3.66 7.13
N LYS A 34 9.04 2.54 6.98
CA LYS A 34 9.63 1.23 6.71
C LYS A 34 9.75 1.05 5.21
N ASP A 35 10.89 0.56 4.75
CA ASP A 35 11.02 0.17 3.34
C ASP A 35 10.04 -0.97 3.03
N PRO A 36 9.12 -0.81 2.05
CA PRO A 36 8.23 -1.87 1.56
C PRO A 36 8.92 -3.21 1.30
N ALA A 37 10.17 -3.19 0.81
CA ALA A 37 10.93 -4.39 0.47
C ALA A 37 11.40 -5.21 1.70
N ASN A 38 11.24 -4.69 2.92
CA ASN A 38 11.62 -5.40 4.14
C ASN A 38 10.65 -6.53 4.54
N TYR A 39 9.40 -6.48 4.08
CA TYR A 39 8.36 -7.43 4.49
C TYR A 39 7.63 -8.01 3.29
N THR A 40 7.05 -9.20 3.50
CA THR A 40 6.21 -9.86 2.48
C THR A 40 4.83 -9.21 2.38
N GLN A 41 4.15 -9.43 1.25
CA GLN A 41 2.80 -8.91 1.00
C GLN A 41 1.84 -9.27 2.14
N VAL A 42 1.88 -10.51 2.63
CA VAL A 42 1.02 -10.98 3.74
C VAL A 42 1.40 -10.31 5.06
N ARG A 43 2.70 -10.13 5.34
CA ARG A 43 3.16 -9.48 6.57
C ARG A 43 2.72 -8.02 6.63
N TRP A 44 2.69 -7.33 5.48
CA TRP A 44 2.20 -5.96 5.39
C TRP A 44 0.72 -5.81 5.81
N VAL A 45 -0.13 -6.81 5.57
CA VAL A 45 -1.54 -6.78 5.99
C VAL A 45 -1.66 -6.57 7.49
N GLY A 46 -0.94 -7.37 8.29
CA GLY A 46 -0.95 -7.25 9.75
C GLY A 46 -0.38 -5.90 10.23
N LEU A 47 0.71 -5.45 9.62
CA LEU A 47 1.36 -4.18 9.98
C LEU A 47 0.48 -2.96 9.71
N VAL A 48 -0.12 -2.89 8.51
CA VAL A 48 -1.00 -1.77 8.14
C VAL A 48 -2.29 -1.81 8.95
N ASN A 49 -2.87 -2.99 9.21
CA ASN A 49 -4.04 -3.13 10.09
C ASN A 49 -3.76 -2.58 11.50
N TRP A 50 -2.58 -2.85 12.04
CA TRP A 50 -2.19 -2.35 13.36
C TRP A 50 -1.91 -0.84 13.37
N MET A 51 -1.39 -0.29 12.27
CA MET A 51 -0.99 1.13 12.18
C MET A 51 -2.05 2.08 11.70
N ALA A 52 -2.96 1.66 10.81
CA ALA A 52 -3.98 2.54 10.23
C ALA A 52 -4.81 3.29 11.30
N PRO A 53 -5.28 2.65 12.40
CA PRO A 53 -6.01 3.37 13.44
C PRO A 53 -5.15 4.41 14.17
N LYS A 54 -3.86 4.10 14.41
CA LYS A 54 -2.94 5.03 15.10
C LYS A 54 -2.54 6.20 14.20
N ALA A 55 -2.41 5.95 12.90
CA ALA A 55 -2.14 6.96 11.87
C ALA A 55 -3.38 7.77 11.47
N LYS A 56 -4.56 7.44 12.03
CA LYS A 56 -5.86 8.01 11.66
C LYS A 56 -6.10 7.95 10.14
N ALA A 57 -5.77 6.80 9.55
CA ALA A 57 -6.09 6.51 8.17
C ALA A 57 -7.55 6.06 8.06
N THR A 58 -8.26 6.54 7.05
CA THR A 58 -9.59 6.01 6.69
C THR A 58 -9.47 4.60 6.09
N ASP A 59 -10.59 3.90 5.91
CA ASP A 59 -10.58 2.57 5.29
C ASP A 59 -10.09 2.61 3.83
N GLU A 60 -10.39 3.69 3.12
CA GLU A 60 -9.90 3.93 1.75
C GLU A 60 -8.38 4.16 1.76
N GLU A 61 -7.89 5.06 2.61
CA GLU A 61 -6.46 5.33 2.75
C GLU A 61 -5.67 4.09 3.18
N LYS A 62 -6.25 3.28 4.06
CA LYS A 62 -5.69 1.99 4.48
C LYS A 62 -5.55 1.03 3.28
N SER A 63 -6.60 0.94 2.45
CA SER A 63 -6.60 0.08 1.26
C SER A 63 -5.57 0.55 0.22
N GLN A 64 -5.45 1.85 0.03
CA GLN A 64 -4.42 2.46 -0.81
C GLN A 64 -3.01 2.16 -0.28
N VAL A 65 -2.77 2.33 1.02
CA VAL A 65 -1.47 2.01 1.63
C VAL A 65 -1.14 0.52 1.46
N LEU A 66 -2.12 -0.38 1.65
CA LEU A 66 -1.92 -1.81 1.39
C LEU A 66 -1.50 -2.07 -0.05
N ALA A 67 -2.19 -1.48 -1.03
CA ALA A 67 -1.81 -1.59 -2.44
C ALA A 67 -0.36 -1.15 -2.67
N TYR A 68 0.04 0.00 -2.12
CA TYR A 68 1.41 0.51 -2.24
C TYR A 68 2.46 -0.43 -1.62
N VAL A 69 2.29 -0.81 -0.35
CA VAL A 69 3.33 -1.61 0.33
C VAL A 69 3.41 -3.04 -0.21
N GLN A 70 2.30 -3.61 -0.68
CA GLN A 70 2.28 -4.94 -1.29
C GLN A 70 2.86 -4.93 -2.70
N HIS A 71 2.58 -3.91 -3.50
CA HIS A 71 3.20 -3.73 -4.82
C HIS A 71 4.73 -3.64 -4.75
N ASN A 72 5.27 -3.11 -3.64
CA ASN A 72 6.70 -2.94 -3.42
C ASN A 72 7.28 -3.95 -2.39
N ALA A 73 6.52 -5.00 -2.04
CA ALA A 73 6.91 -5.96 -1.02
C ALA A 73 8.10 -6.82 -1.45
N LYS A 74 8.73 -7.48 -0.47
CA LYS A 74 9.87 -8.40 -0.68
C LYS A 74 9.60 -9.48 -1.74
N ASP A 75 8.37 -9.99 -1.75
CA ASP A 75 7.85 -11.05 -2.61
C ASP A 75 6.83 -10.52 -3.62
N ALA A 76 6.88 -9.22 -3.95
CA ALA A 76 6.17 -8.70 -5.11
C ALA A 76 6.82 -9.27 -6.38
N GLU A 77 6.00 -9.65 -7.36
CA GLU A 77 6.50 -10.05 -8.68
C GLU A 77 7.24 -8.86 -9.29
N LYS A 78 8.53 -9.05 -9.55
CA LYS A 78 9.36 -8.06 -10.23
C LYS A 78 9.10 -8.21 -11.73
N ASN A 79 8.39 -7.26 -12.31
CA ASN A 79 8.34 -7.10 -13.77
C ASN A 79 9.64 -6.48 -14.28
#